data_AF-A0A941PND2-F1
#
_entry.id   AF-A0A941PND2-F1
#
_cell.length_a   1.000
_cell.length_b   1.000
_cell.length_c   1.000
_cell.angle_alpha   90.00
_cell.angle_beta   90.00
_cell.angle_gamma   90.00
#
_symmetry.space_group_name_H-M   'P 1'
#
loop_
_entity.id
_entity.type
_entity.pdbx_description
1 polymer ?
#
loop_
_entity_poly.entity_id
_entity_poly.type
_entity_poly.pdbx_seq_one_letter_code
_entity_poly.pdbx_strand_id
1 'polypeptide(L)'
;RPGWEDALDSYFGTPDWRQQVYEDESGLFGNQKIKRKDAGTRLLEWYRQRLKQAFGHVSTPRLITNTRGGHLYYLIWAGHHPKGKEGADHILKMGESIASHRKVKRGS
;
A
#
# COMPACT_ATOMS: atom_id res chain seq x y z
N ARG A 1 -19.62 0.50 -18.94
CA ARG A 1 -18.18 0.37 -19.30
C ARG A 1 -17.43 1.51 -18.60
N PRO A 2 -16.19 1.30 -18.18
CA PRO A 2 -15.79 0.55 -17.00
C PRO A 2 -15.69 1.50 -15.78
N GLY A 3 -16.76 1.63 -14.99
CA GLY A 3 -16.86 2.57 -13.86
C GLY A 3 -15.96 2.28 -12.66
N TRP A 4 -14.95 1.43 -12.83
CA TRP A 4 -13.98 1.16 -11.77
C TRP A 4 -13.04 2.36 -11.56
N GLU A 5 -12.76 3.15 -12.60
CA GLU A 5 -11.98 4.38 -12.46
C GLU A 5 -12.73 5.41 -11.62
N ASP A 6 -14.00 5.65 -11.93
CA ASP A 6 -14.87 6.54 -11.15
C ASP A 6 -15.03 6.04 -9.71
N ALA A 7 -15.11 4.73 -9.50
CA ALA A 7 -15.14 4.14 -8.17
C ALA A 7 -13.84 4.39 -7.40
N LEU A 8 -12.67 4.32 -8.04
CA LEU A 8 -11.38 4.65 -7.41
C LEU A 8 -11.24 6.15 -7.16
N ASP A 9 -11.72 6.99 -8.08
CA ASP A 9 -11.75 8.43 -7.89
C ASP A 9 -12.63 8.81 -6.70
N SER A 10 -13.79 8.16 -6.56
CA SER A 10 -14.65 8.32 -5.39
C SER A 10 -14.01 7.77 -4.10
N TYR A 11 -13.36 6.60 -4.17
CA TYR A 11 -12.72 5.98 -3.00
C TYR A 11 -11.56 6.82 -2.47
N PHE A 12 -10.68 7.29 -3.36
CA PHE A 12 -9.57 8.16 -3.00
C PHE A 12 -9.99 9.63 -2.88
N GLY A 13 -11.19 10.01 -3.31
CA GLY A 13 -11.68 11.38 -3.35
C GLY A 13 -10.92 12.29 -4.34
N THR A 14 -10.11 11.73 -5.24
CA THR A 14 -9.34 12.46 -6.25
C THR A 14 -8.83 11.52 -7.35
N PRO A 15 -8.72 11.98 -8.60
CA PRO A 15 -8.07 11.25 -9.70
C PRO A 15 -6.55 11.10 -9.57
N ASP A 16 -5.90 11.79 -8.63
CA ASP A 16 -4.43 11.89 -8.53
C ASP A 16 -3.70 10.55 -8.32
N TRP A 17 -4.42 9.52 -7.83
CA TRP A 17 -3.88 8.17 -7.68
C TRP A 17 -3.36 7.62 -9.02
N ARG A 18 -3.96 8.04 -10.15
CA ARG A 18 -3.55 7.61 -11.49
C ARG A 18 -2.10 7.97 -11.79
N GLN A 19 -1.62 9.14 -11.36
CA GLN A 19 -0.24 9.58 -11.59
C GLN A 19 0.78 8.76 -10.78
N GLN A 20 0.33 8.13 -9.69
CA GLN A 20 1.17 7.25 -8.88
C GLN A 20 1.28 5.86 -9.49
N VAL A 21 0.30 5.45 -10.29
CA VAL A 21 0.21 4.10 -10.88
C VAL A 21 0.69 4.08 -12.32
N TYR A 22 0.43 5.14 -13.09
CA TYR A 22 0.71 5.22 -14.52
C TYR A 22 1.71 6.32 -14.83
N GLU A 23 2.44 6.13 -15.92
CA GLU A 23 3.30 7.13 -16.53
C GLU A 23 3.09 7.17 -18.04
N ASP A 24 3.35 8.33 -18.63
CA ASP A 24 3.31 8.48 -20.07
C ASP A 24 4.64 8.00 -20.64
N GLU A 25 4.58 7.03 -21.53
CA GLU A 25 5.72 6.57 -22.33
C GLU A 25 5.47 6.98 -23.79
N SER A 26 6.39 7.77 -24.33
CA SER A 26 6.34 8.19 -25.73
C SER A 26 7.07 7.14 -26.58
N GLY A 27 6.29 6.36 -27.33
CA GLY A 27 6.81 5.32 -28.23
C GLY A 27 6.62 5.65 -29.70
N LEU A 28 7.11 4.75 -30.57
CA LEU A 28 6.91 4.80 -32.02
C LEU A 28 5.42 4.84 -32.44
N PHE A 29 4.52 4.46 -31.54
CA PHE A 29 3.06 4.44 -31.75
C PHE A 29 2.33 5.56 -31.01
N GLY A 30 3.04 6.62 -30.61
CA GLY A 30 2.50 7.76 -29.87
C GLY A 30 2.63 7.60 -28.35
N ASN A 31 1.99 8.52 -27.62
CA ASN A 31 2.01 8.55 -26.16
C ASN A 31 1.06 7.50 -25.61
N GLN A 32 1.57 6.57 -24.79
CA GLN A 32 0.79 5.54 -24.13
C GLN A 32 0.95 5.64 -22.61
N LYS A 33 -0.13 5.36 -21.88
CA LYS A 33 -0.07 5.21 -20.43
C LYS A 33 0.36 3.80 -20.07
N ILE A 34 1.55 3.65 -19.52
CA ILE A 34 2.06 2.39 -19.02
C ILE A 34 1.97 2.35 -17.49
N LYS A 35 1.80 1.16 -16.92
CA LYS A 35 1.84 0.99 -15.47
C LYS A 35 3.29 1.08 -14.99
N ARG A 36 3.55 1.95 -14.02
CA ARG A 36 4.86 2.09 -13.38
C ARG A 36 5.28 0.78 -12.72
N LYS A 37 6.57 0.43 -12.80
CA LYS A 37 7.12 -0.77 -12.14
C LYS A 37 6.98 -0.69 -10.61
N ASP A 38 7.11 0.50 -10.04
CA ASP A 38 7.01 0.79 -8.61
C ASP A 38 5.61 1.29 -8.17
N ALA A 39 4.60 1.16 -9.04
CA ALA A 39 3.23 1.68 -8.81
C ALA A 39 2.67 1.34 -7.43
N GLY A 40 2.88 0.10 -6.96
CA GLY A 40 2.40 -0.34 -5.64
C GLY A 40 3.00 0.46 -4.49
N THR A 41 4.32 0.64 -4.50
CA THR A 41 5.03 1.41 -3.46
C THR A 41 4.68 2.89 -3.52
N ARG A 42 4.59 3.46 -4.73
CA ARG A 42 4.21 4.87 -4.91
C ARG A 42 2.80 5.16 -4.41
N LEU A 43 1.83 4.31 -4.79
CA LEU A 43 0.45 4.45 -4.36
C LEU A 43 0.32 4.30 -2.85
N LEU A 44 1.05 3.34 -2.25
CA LEU A 44 1.10 3.14 -0.82
C LEU A 44 1.60 4.38 -0.08
N GLU A 45 2.77 4.90 -0.47
CA GLU A 45 3.35 6.08 0.20
C GLU A 45 2.46 7.31 0.01
N TRP A 46 1.93 7.52 -1.19
CA TRP A 46 0.99 8.61 -1.47
C TRP A 46 -0.24 8.53 -0.56
N TYR A 47 -0.87 7.36 -0.45
CA TYR A 47 -2.01 7.16 0.42
C TYR A 47 -1.64 7.36 1.90
N ARG A 48 -0.46 6.87 2.31
CA ARG A 48 0.04 7.01 3.69
C ARG A 48 0.29 8.47 4.08
N GLN A 49 0.78 9.30 3.15
CA GLN A 49 0.92 10.75 3.39
C GLN A 49 -0.42 11.42 3.60
N ARG A 50 -1.46 11.03 2.85
CA ARG A 50 -2.81 11.57 3.03
C ARG A 50 -3.41 11.17 4.37
N LEU A 51 -3.23 9.92 4.80
CA LEU A 51 -3.58 9.50 6.16
C LEU A 51 -2.83 10.32 7.21
N LYS A 52 -1.56 10.63 6.97
CA LYS A 52 -0.76 11.44 7.90
C LYS A 52 -1.23 12.89 7.97
N GLN A 53 -1.65 13.47 6.86
CA GLN A 53 -2.25 14.80 6.84
C GLN A 53 -3.60 14.83 7.59
N ALA A 54 -4.43 13.78 7.44
CA ALA A 54 -5.73 13.73 8.08
C ALA A 54 -5.66 13.41 9.59
N PHE A 55 -4.79 12.47 9.99
CA PHE A 55 -4.75 11.94 11.36
C PHE A 55 -3.50 12.36 12.15
N GLY A 56 -2.49 12.95 11.53
CA GLY A 56 -1.23 13.35 12.19
C GLY A 56 -0.23 12.21 12.42
N HIS A 57 -0.70 11.03 12.87
CA HIS A 57 0.17 9.88 13.10
C HIS A 57 -0.28 8.63 12.32
N VAL A 58 0.69 7.98 11.66
CA VAL A 58 0.48 6.79 10.83
C VAL A 58 1.61 5.82 11.06
N SER A 59 1.30 4.52 11.13
CA SER A 59 2.27 3.45 11.30
C SER A 59 3.11 3.21 10.05
N THR A 60 4.17 2.44 10.21
CA THR A 60 4.86 1.80 9.08
C THR A 60 3.90 0.81 8.41
N PRO A 61 3.76 0.81 7.08
CA PRO A 61 2.84 -0.08 6.40
C PRO A 61 3.37 -1.52 6.44
N ARG A 62 2.49 -2.48 6.69
CA ARG A 62 2.84 -3.90 6.76
C ARG A 62 2.32 -4.65 5.54
N LEU A 63 3.23 -5.20 4.74
CA LEU A 63 2.83 -6.09 3.65
C LEU A 63 2.40 -7.45 4.21
N ILE A 64 1.17 -7.83 3.93
CA ILE A 64 0.65 -9.17 4.17
C ILE A 64 0.77 -9.97 2.88
N THR A 65 1.38 -11.15 2.99
CA THR A 65 1.60 -12.06 1.86
C THR A 65 0.87 -13.37 2.08
N ASN A 66 0.57 -14.06 0.99
CA ASN A 66 0.07 -15.43 1.03
C ASN A 66 1.19 -16.41 1.43
N THR A 67 0.84 -17.69 1.59
CA THR A 67 1.80 -18.75 1.97
C THR A 67 2.93 -18.96 0.97
N ARG A 68 2.76 -18.51 -0.29
CA ARG A 68 3.75 -18.56 -1.37
C ARG A 68 4.55 -17.25 -1.50
N GLY A 69 4.34 -16.27 -0.62
CA GLY A 69 5.01 -14.97 -0.65
C GLY A 69 4.40 -13.94 -1.61
N GLY A 70 3.29 -14.25 -2.27
CA GLY A 70 2.57 -13.29 -3.11
C GLY A 70 1.90 -12.19 -2.29
N HIS A 71 1.94 -10.94 -2.78
CA HIS A 71 1.42 -9.76 -2.09
C HIS A 71 -0.12 -9.79 -2.07
N LEU A 72 -0.73 -9.69 -0.88
CA LEU A 72 -2.19 -9.62 -0.73
C LEU A 72 -2.67 -8.19 -0.48
N TYR A 73 -2.19 -7.57 0.60
CA TYR A 73 -2.56 -6.20 0.95
C TYR A 73 -1.55 -5.58 1.93
N TYR A 74 -1.59 -4.25 2.04
CA TYR A 74 -0.87 -3.52 3.08
C TYR A 74 -1.81 -3.19 4.23
N LEU A 75 -1.39 -3.47 5.46
CA LEU A 75 -2.07 -3.04 6.68
C LEU A 75 -1.40 -1.78 7.22
N ILE A 76 -2.21 -0.76 7.52
CA ILE A 76 -1.76 0.55 7.99
C ILE A 76 -2.68 0.99 9.13
N TRP A 77 -2.10 1.52 10.19
CA TRP A 77 -2.84 2.20 11.25
C TRP A 77 -2.65 3.72 11.13
N ALA A 78 -3.71 4.49 11.39
CA ALA A 78 -3.67 5.94 11.46
C ALA A 78 -4.55 6.45 12.62
N GLY A 79 -4.11 7.50 13.30
CA GLY A 79 -4.86 8.10 14.40
C GLY A 79 -4.20 9.36 14.97
N HIS A 80 -4.97 10.11 15.77
CA HIS A 80 -4.59 11.44 16.28
C HIS A 80 -3.56 11.45 17.42
N HIS A 81 -3.12 10.29 17.91
CA HIS A 81 -2.28 10.21 19.10
C HIS A 81 -0.96 9.45 18.87
N PRO A 82 0.20 9.99 19.30
CA PRO A 82 1.50 9.38 19.05
C PRO A 82 1.67 8.00 19.70
N LYS A 83 1.16 7.80 20.93
CA LYS A 83 1.18 6.47 21.58
C LYS A 83 0.45 5.39 20.77
N GLY A 84 -0.59 5.75 20.03
CA GLY A 84 -1.29 4.80 19.16
C GLY A 84 -0.39 4.31 18.02
N LYS A 85 0.43 5.20 17.46
CA LYS A 85 1.42 4.86 16.44
C LYS A 85 2.46 3.89 16.97
N GLU A 86 3.01 4.16 18.16
CA GLU A 86 4.00 3.30 18.80
C GLU A 86 3.47 1.89 19.04
N GLY A 87 2.26 1.78 19.59
CA GLY A 87 1.59 0.50 19.79
C GLY A 87 1.32 -0.24 18.46
N ALA A 88 0.83 0.48 17.45
CA ALA A 88 0.58 -0.10 16.13
C ALA A 88 1.87 -0.60 15.47
N ASP A 89 2.95 0.20 15.48
CA ASP A 89 4.24 -0.22 14.93
C ASP A 89 4.78 -1.48 15.65
N HIS A 90 4.61 -1.55 16.97
CA HIS A 90 4.99 -2.73 17.75
C HIS A 90 4.20 -3.98 17.33
N ILE A 91 2.86 -3.88 17.25
CA ILE A 91 1.99 -5.00 16.87
C ILE A 91 2.25 -5.46 15.44
N LEU A 92 2.36 -4.51 14.50
CA LEU A 92 2.58 -4.82 13.08
C LEU A 92 3.94 -5.47 12.84
N LYS A 93 4.95 -5.15 13.66
CA LYS A 93 6.27 -5.82 13.64
C LYS A 93 6.19 -7.25 14.18
N MET A 94 5.45 -7.51 15.25
CA MET A 94 5.34 -8.86 15.84
C MET A 94 4.79 -9.92 14.87
N GLY A 95 3.95 -9.53 13.91
CA GLY A 95 3.48 -10.42 12.85
C GLY A 95 4.60 -11.04 12.01
N GLU A 96 5.81 -10.45 11.98
CA GLU A 96 7.01 -11.04 11.34
C GLU A 96 7.45 -12.33 12.01
N SER A 97 7.48 -12.32 13.35
CA SER A 97 8.00 -13.43 14.15
C SER A 97 7.12 -14.66 14.00
N ILE A 98 5.79 -14.49 14.02
CA ILE A 98 4.83 -15.60 13.92
C ILE A 98 4.87 -16.25 12.53
N ALA A 99 4.95 -15.45 11.47
CA ALA A 99 5.06 -15.96 10.10
C ALA A 99 6.38 -16.72 9.88
N SER A 100 7.48 -16.23 10.46
CA SER A 100 8.79 -16.90 10.44
C SER A 100 8.76 -18.26 11.15
N HIS A 101 8.22 -18.33 12.37
CA HIS A 101 8.10 -19.58 13.13
C HIS A 101 7.24 -20.65 12.43
N ARG A 102 6.22 -20.22 11.66
CA ARG A 102 5.35 -21.15 10.92
C ARG A 102 6.00 -21.73 9.67
N LYS A 103 6.96 -21.02 9.05
CA LYS A 103 7.77 -21.55 7.94
C LYS A 103 8.72 -22.66 8.42
N VAL A 104 9.34 -22.48 9.58
CA VAL A 104 10.28 -23.46 10.16
C VAL A 104 9.59 -24.81 10.44
N LYS A 105 8.34 -24.82 10.92
CA LYS A 105 7.60 -26.06 11.22
C LYS A 105 7.08 -26.84 10.01
N ARG A 106 7.11 -26.28 8.79
CA ARG A 106 6.58 -26.97 7.58
C ARG A 106 7.68 -27.51 6.67
N GLY A 107 8.95 -27.31 7.01
CA GLY A 107 10.12 -27.79 6.29
C GLY A 107 10.94 -28.81 7.07
N SER A 108 10.34 -29.52 8.03
CA SER A 108 10.97 -30.57 8.82
C SER A 108 10.14 -31.83 8.82
#